data_AF-A0A293MPT4-F1
#
_entry.id   AF-A0A293MPT4-F1
#
_cell.length_a   1.000
_cell.length_b   1.000
_cell.length_c   1.000
_cell.angle_alpha   90.00
_cell.angle_beta   90.00
_cell.angle_gamma   90.00
#
_symmetry.space_group_name_H-M   'P 1'
#
loop_
_entity.id
_entity.type
_entity.pdbx_description
1 polymer ?
#
loop_
_entity_poly.entity_id
_entity_poly.type
_entity_poly.pdbx_seq_one_letter_code
_entity_poly.pdbx_strand_id
1 'polypeptide(L)'
;MLFCVVLLGFLTTGCFAGTKYDSNSYIDTVLSKHVPNNVRVLKLDPAPLPDVQLKVKGKANLTRGHLYGLSKLQRRGDCSATPLRSLQTSAPW
;
A
#
# COMPACT_ATOMS: atom_id res chain seq x y z
N MET A 1 7.33 41.88 -9.46
CA MET A 1 8.27 40.87 -8.94
C MET A 1 7.75 40.14 -7.70
N LEU A 2 7.29 40.84 -6.65
CA LEU A 2 6.74 40.22 -5.42
C LEU A 2 5.64 39.17 -5.67
N PHE A 3 4.70 39.48 -6.57
CA PHE A 3 3.57 38.61 -6.91
C PHE A 3 4.00 37.25 -7.52
N CYS A 4 5.02 37.27 -8.37
CA CYS A 4 5.58 36.07 -8.98
C CYS A 4 6.28 35.18 -7.96
N VAL A 5 6.98 35.77 -6.98
CA VAL A 5 7.69 35.03 -5.92
C VAL A 5 6.69 34.39 -4.95
N VAL A 6 5.59 35.08 -4.63
CA VAL A 6 4.50 34.52 -3.80
C VAL A 6 3.80 33.36 -4.51
N LEU A 7 3.45 33.53 -5.79
CA LEU A 7 2.83 32.44 -6.58
C LEU A 7 3.74 31.22 -6.71
N LEU A 8 5.04 31.42 -6.92
CA LEU A 8 6.01 30.31 -6.99
C LEU A 8 6.12 29.58 -5.64
N GLY A 9 6.09 30.31 -4.52
CA GLY A 9 6.09 29.73 -3.17
C GLY A 9 4.84 28.90 -2.88
N PHE A 10 3.66 29.35 -3.30
CA PHE A 10 2.41 28.59 -3.13
C PHE A 10 2.36 27.35 -4.03
N LEU A 11 2.78 27.47 -5.29
CA LEU A 11 2.78 26.36 -6.25
C LEU A 11 3.77 25.26 -5.87
N THR A 12 4.96 25.63 -5.39
CA THR A 12 5.94 24.66 -4.88
C THR A 12 5.44 23.98 -3.61
N THR A 13 4.81 24.72 -2.69
CA THR A 13 4.21 24.13 -1.48
C THR A 13 3.07 23.15 -1.83
N GLY A 14 2.22 23.49 -2.81
CA GLY A 14 1.15 22.59 -3.28
C GLY A 14 1.65 21.31 -3.96
N CYS A 15 2.83 21.36 -4.59
CA CYS A 15 3.44 20.19 -5.25
C CYS A 15 4.10 19.21 -4.25
N PHE A 16 4.55 19.71 -3.08
CA PHE A 16 5.14 18.89 -2.02
C PHE A 16 4.16 18.53 -0.89
N ALA A 17 2.94 19.06 -0.89
CA ALA A 17 1.96 18.89 0.19
C ALA A 17 1.06 17.65 0.05
N GLY A 18 1.57 16.55 -0.50
CA GLY A 18 1.00 15.23 -0.19
C GLY A 18 1.34 14.92 1.26
N THR A 19 0.55 15.40 2.22
CA THR A 19 0.88 15.22 3.62
C THR A 19 0.81 13.73 3.98
N LYS A 20 1.55 13.36 5.03
CA LYS A 20 1.46 12.04 5.64
C LYS A 20 0.02 11.66 6.00
N TYR A 21 -0.76 12.67 6.42
CA TYR A 21 -2.17 12.54 6.74
C TYR A 21 -3.01 12.16 5.52
N ASP A 22 -2.84 12.84 4.40
CA ASP A 22 -3.60 12.54 3.17
C ASP A 22 -3.31 11.14 2.65
N SER A 23 -2.03 10.74 2.69
CA SER A 23 -1.60 9.40 2.28
C SER A 23 -2.20 8.31 3.18
N ASN A 24 -2.16 8.51 4.49
CA ASN A 24 -2.76 7.61 5.47
C ASN A 24 -4.28 7.49 5.26
N SER A 25 -4.96 8.63 5.13
CA SER A 25 -6.41 8.71 4.93
C SER A 25 -6.86 8.02 3.64
N TYR A 26 -6.11 8.20 2.55
CA TYR A 26 -6.33 7.50 1.30
C TYR A 26 -6.24 5.99 1.47
N ILE A 27 -5.15 5.48 2.06
CA ILE A 27 -4.96 4.04 2.28
C ILE A 27 -6.05 3.47 3.18
N ASP A 28 -6.39 4.16 4.26
CA ASP A 28 -7.45 3.73 5.18
C ASP A 28 -8.81 3.64 4.44
N THR A 29 -9.10 4.60 3.55
CA THR A 29 -10.32 4.58 2.71
C THR A 29 -10.33 3.41 1.72
N VAL A 30 -9.20 3.14 1.06
CA VAL A 30 -9.09 2.03 0.11
C VAL A 30 -9.26 0.69 0.81
N LEU A 31 -8.60 0.51 1.95
CA LEU A 31 -8.68 -0.70 2.77
C LEU A 31 -10.09 -0.92 3.33
N SER A 32 -10.82 0.15 3.69
CA SER A 32 -12.16 0.01 4.26
C SER A 32 -13.26 -0.13 3.21
N LYS A 33 -13.16 0.55 2.06
CA LYS A 33 -14.25 0.62 1.07
C LYS A 33 -14.05 -0.29 -0.14
N HIS A 34 -12.83 -0.36 -0.67
CA HIS A 34 -12.59 -1.02 -1.95
C HIS A 34 -12.07 -2.45 -1.79
N VAL A 35 -11.16 -2.68 -0.85
CA VAL A 35 -10.56 -4.00 -0.62
C VAL A 35 -11.60 -5.07 -0.24
N PRO A 36 -12.54 -4.84 0.70
CA PRO A 36 -13.47 -5.89 1.09
C PRO A 36 -14.38 -6.33 -0.06
N ASN A 37 -14.78 -5.39 -0.93
CA ASN A 37 -15.58 -5.69 -2.10
C ASN A 37 -14.81 -6.53 -3.12
N ASN A 38 -13.58 -6.13 -3.46
CA ASN A 38 -12.74 -6.87 -4.41
C ASN A 38 -12.36 -8.25 -3.87
N VAL A 39 -12.04 -8.37 -2.58
CA VAL A 39 -11.76 -9.65 -1.92
C VAL A 39 -12.96 -10.59 -1.99
N ARG A 40 -14.17 -10.06 -1.80
CA ARG A 40 -15.41 -10.85 -1.92
C ARG A 40 -15.69 -11.28 -3.37
N VAL A 41 -15.53 -10.36 -4.33
CA VAL A 41 -15.76 -10.64 -5.76
C VAL A 41 -14.80 -11.71 -6.28
N LEU A 42 -13.52 -11.59 -5.92
CA LEU A 42 -12.47 -12.51 -6.34
C LEU A 42 -12.41 -13.79 -5.47
N LYS A 43 -13.30 -13.94 -4.47
CA LYS A 43 -13.31 -15.05 -3.50
C LYS A 43 -11.92 -15.28 -2.87
N LEU A 44 -11.23 -14.19 -2.54
CA LEU A 44 -9.89 -14.21 -1.94
C LEU A 44 -9.93 -14.36 -0.42
N ASP A 45 -11.11 -14.55 0.18
CA ASP A 45 -11.24 -14.83 1.62
C ASP A 45 -12.28 -15.95 1.82
N PRO A 46 -11.85 -17.21 2.01
CA PRO A 46 -10.46 -17.67 2.09
C PRO A 46 -9.73 -17.79 0.75
N ALA A 47 -8.51 -17.25 0.66
CA ALA A 47 -7.63 -17.47 -0.49
C ALA A 47 -6.87 -18.81 -0.34
N PRO A 48 -6.87 -19.69 -1.36
CA PRO A 48 -6.09 -20.92 -1.32
C PRO A 48 -4.59 -20.61 -1.34
N LEU A 49 -3.83 -21.26 -0.47
CA LEU A 49 -2.38 -21.20 -0.43
C LEU A 49 -1.79 -22.41 -1.19
N PRO A 50 -0.65 -22.23 -1.88
CA PRO A 50 0.05 -23.34 -2.50
C PRO A 50 0.58 -24.30 -1.44
N ASP A 51 0.75 -25.56 -1.81
CA ASP A 51 1.38 -26.55 -0.94
C ASP A 51 2.87 -26.22 -0.79
N VAL A 52 3.34 -26.04 0.45
CA VAL A 52 4.72 -25.66 0.76
C VAL A 52 5.35 -26.66 1.71
N GLN A 53 6.53 -27.17 1.33
CA GLN A 53 7.37 -27.98 2.20
C GLN A 53 8.37 -27.06 2.92
N LEU A 54 8.22 -26.94 4.23
CA LEU A 54 9.08 -26.13 5.09
C LEU A 54 10.04 -27.04 5.85
N LYS A 55 11.32 -26.67 5.88
CA LYS A 55 12.35 -27.36 6.66
C LYS A 55 12.62 -26.57 7.95
N VAL A 56 11.83 -26.81 9.00
CA VAL A 56 11.93 -26.11 10.28
C VAL A 56 12.33 -27.11 11.36
N LYS A 57 13.63 -27.19 11.70
CA LYS A 57 14.20 -28.19 12.66
C LYS A 57 13.71 -29.64 12.46
N GLY A 58 13.13 -29.94 11.29
CA GLY A 58 12.28 -31.07 10.93
C GLY A 58 11.63 -30.81 9.56
N LYS A 59 10.87 -31.77 9.01
CA LYS A 59 10.09 -31.59 7.76
C LYS A 59 8.63 -31.28 8.12
N ALA A 60 8.12 -30.13 7.69
CA ALA A 60 6.72 -29.74 7.86
C ALA A 60 6.10 -29.48 6.49
N ASN A 61 4.97 -30.11 6.19
CA ASN A 61 4.26 -29.91 4.93
C ASN A 61 2.99 -29.12 5.22
N LEU A 62 2.88 -27.92 4.65
CA LEU A 62 1.64 -27.19 4.58
C LEU A 62 0.90 -27.66 3.32
N THR A 63 -0.22 -28.37 3.49
CA THR A 63 -1.07 -28.81 2.38
C THR A 63 -2.47 -28.25 2.54
N ARG A 64 -3.10 -27.80 1.44
CA ARG A 64 -4.47 -27.24 1.46
C ARG A 64 -4.63 -26.07 2.43
N GLY A 65 -3.61 -25.20 2.47
CA GLY A 65 -3.66 -23.99 3.30
C GLY A 65 -4.71 -23.01 2.78
N HIS A 66 -5.34 -22.29 3.70
CA HIS A 66 -6.25 -21.20 3.37
C HIS A 66 -5.86 -19.94 4.16
N LEU A 67 -5.75 -18.81 3.46
CA LEU A 67 -5.50 -17.51 4.04
C LEU A 67 -6.83 -16.78 4.28
N TYR A 68 -7.08 -16.43 5.54
CA TYR A 68 -8.29 -15.73 5.97
C TYR A 68 -7.99 -14.29 6.38
N GLY A 69 -9.01 -13.44 6.33
CA GLY A 69 -8.95 -12.09 6.92
C GLY A 69 -8.44 -11.00 5.97
N LEU A 70 -8.27 -11.31 4.68
CA LEU A 70 -7.98 -10.32 3.64
C LEU A 70 -9.06 -9.23 3.54
N SER A 71 -10.30 -9.54 3.97
CA SER A 71 -11.40 -8.57 4.06
C SER A 71 -11.26 -7.56 5.21
N LYS A 72 -10.37 -7.79 6.18
CA LYS A 72 -10.22 -6.99 7.40
C LYS A 72 -8.85 -6.31 7.50
N LEU A 73 -8.19 -6.09 6.38
CA LEU A 73 -6.88 -5.45 6.35
C LEU A 73 -6.95 -4.02 6.91
N GLN A 74 -5.95 -3.69 7.73
CA GLN A 74 -5.78 -2.37 8.31
C GLN A 74 -4.35 -1.91 8.06
N ARG A 75 -4.19 -0.59 7.92
CA ARG A 75 -2.87 0.00 7.73
C ARG A 75 -2.02 -0.22 8.97
N ARG A 76 -0.81 -0.75 8.80
CA ARG A 76 0.16 -0.93 9.88
C ARG A 76 1.10 0.26 9.94
N GLY A 77 0.87 1.12 10.92
CA GLY A 77 1.69 2.31 11.10
C GLY A 77 1.51 3.29 9.96
N ASP A 78 2.43 4.22 9.87
CA ASP A 78 2.26 5.47 9.13
C ASP A 78 2.95 5.45 7.77
N CYS A 79 2.36 6.09 6.76
CA CYS A 79 2.99 6.22 5.45
C CYS A 79 4.36 6.92 5.58
N SER A 80 5.39 6.31 5.00
CA SER A 80 6.73 6.89 4.92
C SER A 80 6.86 7.77 3.68
N ALA A 81 7.66 8.82 3.77
CA ALA A 81 8.05 9.59 2.59
C ALA A 81 8.86 8.69 1.64
N THR A 82 8.62 8.82 0.33
CA THR A 82 9.41 8.15 -0.70
C THR A 82 10.86 8.65 -0.63
N PRO A 83 11.87 7.79 -0.41
CA PRO A 83 13.26 8.22 -0.47
C PRO A 83 13.61 8.60 -1.92
N LEU A 84 14.19 9.79 -2.13
CA LEU A 84 14.53 10.37 -3.43
C LEU A 84 15.28 9.42 -4.40
N ARG A 85 15.91 8.37 -3.89
CA ARG A 85 16.64 7.35 -4.67
C ARG A 85 15.72 6.47 -5.53
N SER A 86 14.42 6.36 -5.25
CA SER A 86 13.50 5.53 -6.04
C SER A 86 12.86 6.25 -7.23
N LEU A 87 13.03 7.58 -7.36
CA LEU A 87 12.55 8.35 -8.51
C LEU A 87 13.50 8.28 -9.72
N GLN A 88 14.72 7.77 -9.54
CA GLN A 88 15.72 7.65 -10.61
C GLN A 88 15.51 6.43 -11.51
N THR A 89 14.66 5.47 -11.12
CA THR A 89 14.37 4.25 -11.89
C THR A 89 13.10 4.31 -12.74
N SER A 90 12.36 5.42 -12.71
CA SER A 90 11.25 5.65 -13.66
C SER A 90 11.70 6.62 -14.75
N ALA A 91 12.70 6.21 -15.54
CA ALA A 91 12.87 6.77 -16.88
C ALA A 91 11.78 6.16 -17.79
N PRO A 92 11.03 6.95 -18.55
CA PRO A 92 10.09 6.44 -19.54
C PRO A 92 10.86 5.76 -20.68
N TRP A 93 10.24 4.72 -21.25
CA TRP A 93 10.65 4.07 -22.49
C TRP A 93 10.86 5.06 -23.63
#